data_AF-A0A5C8MC94-F1
#
_entry.id   AF-A0A5C8MC94-F1
#
_cell.length_a   1.000
_cell.length_b   1.000
_cell.length_c   1.000
_cell.angle_alpha   90.00
_cell.angle_beta   90.00
_cell.angle_gamma   90.00
#
_symmetry.space_group_name_H-M   'P 1'
#
loop_
_entity.id
_entity.type
_entity.pdbx_description
1 polymer ?
#
loop_
_entity_poly.entity_id
_entity_poly.type
_entity_poly.pdbx_seq_one_letter_code
_entity_poly.pdbx_strand_id
1 'polypeptide(L)' 'MGYTYKRVFLIVMDSVGIGEAPDAEKYNDKGADTLGHIAEYRGG' A
#
# COMPACT_ATOMS: atom_id res chain seq x y z
N MET A 1 -22.34 23.85 -14.92
CA MET A 1 -21.29 22.81 -14.90
C MET A 1 -21.17 22.31 -13.47
N GLY A 2 -21.59 21.08 -13.20
CA GLY A 2 -21.56 20.50 -11.85
C GLY A 2 -20.30 19.65 -11.65
N TYR A 3 -19.78 19.60 -10.43
CA TYR A 3 -18.72 18.66 -10.08
C TYR A 3 -19.30 17.25 -9.87
N THR A 4 -18.55 16.20 -10.22
CA THR A 4 -18.94 14.79 -10.02
C THR A 4 -19.21 14.46 -8.54
N TYR A 5 -18.48 15.07 -7.61
CA TYR A 5 -18.65 14.88 -6.16
C TYR A 5 -18.62 16.22 -5.41
N LYS A 6 -19.46 16.34 -4.36
CA LYS A 6 -19.53 17.53 -3.50
C LYS A 6 -18.33 17.66 -2.55
N ARG A 7 -17.82 16.53 -2.02
CA ARG A 7 -16.64 16.43 -1.14
C ARG A 7 -15.98 15.06 -1.35
N VAL A 8 -14.67 14.98 -1.14
CA VAL A 8 -13.88 13.73 -1.14
C VAL A 8 -13.14 13.66 0.19
N PHE A 9 -13.16 12.50 0.83
CA PHE A 9 -12.34 12.20 2.00
C PHE A 9 -11.23 11.26 1.56
N LEU A 10 -10.00 11.78 1.46
CA LEU A 10 -8.81 11.01 1.15
C LEU A 10 -8.12 10.64 2.48
N ILE A 11 -7.82 9.36 2.65
CA ILE A 11 -7.06 8.86 3.79
C ILE A 11 -5.78 8.23 3.23
N VAL A 12 -4.63 8.68 3.75
CA VAL A 12 -3.32 8.09 3.46
C VAL A 12 -2.90 7.29 4.68
N MET A 13 -2.69 6.00 4.50
CA MET A 13 -2.08 5.13 5.50
C MET A 13 -0.59 5.09 5.21
N ASP A 14 0.19 5.93 5.88
CA ASP A 14 1.62 6.05 5.62
C ASP A 14 2.34 4.70 5.79
N SER A 15 3.24 4.36 4.88
CA SER A 15 4.03 3.12 4.81
C SER A 15 3.26 1.79 4.67
N VAL A 16 1.92 1.77 4.60
CA VAL A 16 1.12 0.54 4.51
C VAL A 16 1.09 -0.01 3.09
N GLY A 17 2.18 -0.66 2.67
CA GLY A 17 2.31 -1.36 1.39
C GLY A 17 1.63 -2.74 1.35
N ILE A 18 1.36 -3.24 0.14
CA ILE A 18 0.64 -4.52 -0.11
C ILE A 18 1.40 -5.44 -1.07
N GLY A 19 2.71 -5.51 -0.89
CA GLY A 19 3.64 -6.24 -1.76
C GLY A 19 4.59 -5.32 -2.52
N GLU A 20 5.56 -5.95 -3.16
CA GLU A 20 6.65 -5.28 -3.85
C GLU A 20 6.19 -4.65 -5.17
N ALA A 21 6.79 -3.52 -5.55
CA ALA A 21 6.58 -2.94 -6.86
C ALA A 21 7.36 -3.73 -7.94
N PRO A 22 6.96 -3.65 -9.23
CA PRO A 22 7.68 -4.34 -10.32
C PRO A 22 9.17 -3.98 -10.46
N ASP A 23 9.60 -2.85 -9.91
CA ASP A 23 10.97 -2.36 -9.94
C ASP A 23 11.70 -2.46 -8.59
N ALA A 24 11.16 -3.22 -7.62
CA ALA A 24 11.72 -3.38 -6.28
C ALA A 24 13.19 -3.85 -6.28
N GLU A 25 13.60 -4.66 -7.26
CA GLU A 25 15.00 -5.07 -7.43
C GLU A 25 15.97 -3.88 -7.55
N LYS A 26 15.55 -2.77 -8.18
CA LYS A 26 16.40 -1.58 -8.34
C LYS A 26 16.66 -0.84 -7.03
N TYR A 27 15.77 -1.03 -6.06
CA TYR A 27 15.81 -0.36 -4.75
C TYR A 27 16.26 -1.29 -3.63
N ASN A 28 16.63 -2.54 -3.95
CA ASN A 28 16.93 -3.60 -2.96
C ASN A 28 15.73 -3.98 -2.08
N ASP A 29 14.52 -3.78 -2.57
CA ASP A 29 13.27 -4.08 -1.85
C ASP A 29 12.60 -5.38 -2.33
N LYS A 30 13.37 -6.25 -3.01
CA LYS A 30 12.84 -7.51 -3.53
C LYS A 30 12.28 -8.36 -2.38
N GLY A 31 11.02 -8.76 -2.49
CA GLY A 31 10.27 -9.52 -1.49
C GLY A 31 9.63 -8.67 -0.40
N ALA A 32 9.62 -7.34 -0.49
CA ALA A 32 8.93 -6.50 0.48
C ALA A 32 7.40 -6.68 0.39
N ASP A 33 6.76 -7.08 1.49
CA ASP A 33 5.30 -7.15 1.61
C ASP A 33 4.85 -6.75 3.03
N THR A 34 4.58 -5.46 3.25
CA THR A 34 4.27 -4.94 4.59
C THR A 34 3.02 -5.59 5.19
N LEU A 35 1.87 -5.52 4.51
CA LEU A 35 0.64 -6.12 5.01
C LEU A 35 0.71 -7.64 5.07
N GLY A 36 1.31 -8.30 4.06
CA GLY A 36 1.47 -9.75 4.03
C GLY A 36 2.29 -10.26 5.22
N HIS A 37 3.49 -9.71 5.44
CA HIS A 37 4.35 -10.12 6.56
C HIS A 37 3.73 -9.80 7.94
N ILE A 38 2.97 -8.69 8.06
CA ILE A 38 2.22 -8.41 9.30
C ILE A 38 1.16 -9.48 9.52
N ALA A 39 0.37 -9.83 8.50
CA ALA A 39 -0.67 -10.86 8.62
C ALA A 39 -0.07 -12.23 8.97
N GLU A 40 1.03 -12.63 8.32
CA GLU A 40 1.78 -13.84 8.67
C GLU A 40 2.22 -13.85 10.14
N TYR A 41 2.77 -12.73 10.63
CA TYR A 41 3.20 -12.58 12.01
C TYR A 41 2.03 -12.56 13.02
N ARG A 42 0.82 -12.23 12.58
CA ARG A 42 -0.39 -12.18 13.41
C ARG A 42 -1.25 -13.44 13.30
N GLY A 43 -0.94 -14.35 12.38
CA GLY A 43 -1.67 -15.60 12.19
C GLY A 43 -2.90 -15.50 11.27
N GLY A 44 -2.96 -14.45 10.42
CA GLY A 44 -4.11 -14.15 9.55
C GLY A 44 -5.09 -13.17 10.17
#